data_AF-A0A8J7H292-F1
#
_entry.id   AF-A0A8J7H292-F1
#
_cell.length_a   1.000
_cell.length_b   1.000
_cell.length_c   1.000
_cell.angle_alpha   90.00
_cell.angle_beta   90.00
_cell.angle_gamma   90.00
#
_symmetry.space_group_name_H-M   'P 1'
#
loop_
_entity.id
_entity.type
_entity.pdbx_description
1 polymer ?
#
loop_
_entity_poly.entity_id
_entity_poly.type
_entity_poly.pdbx_seq_one_letter_code
_entity_poly.pdbx_strand_id
1 'polypeptide(L)'
;MKPWKGKIKIIIRKLLWLFIFGLVYLSTGYIVALFISHQFGYTLQDVMSYVGIFLFFLGILLSMKGNPSGSNINGMGMSNEKAISYQNLEVTRLEREINPYHKDYYKNNVVRFAFGKLTFIIGGVMIMAFSLLVL
;
A
#
# COMPACT_ATOMS: atom_id res chain seq x y z
N MET A 1 23.70 -19.69 -22.03
CA MET A 1 22.31 -19.77 -21.49
C MET A 1 21.68 -18.37 -21.49
N LYS A 2 20.56 -18.15 -22.19
CA LYS A 2 19.96 -16.81 -22.36
C LYS A 2 19.52 -16.20 -21.00
N PRO A 3 19.99 -14.99 -20.61
CA PRO A 3 19.75 -14.38 -19.30
C PRO A 3 18.27 -14.04 -19.00
N TRP A 4 17.39 -14.18 -20.01
CA TRP A 4 15.97 -13.88 -19.92
C TRP A 4 15.16 -14.93 -19.14
N LYS A 5 15.55 -16.22 -19.18
CA LYS A 5 14.79 -17.29 -18.52
C LYS A 5 14.78 -17.14 -16.99
N GLY A 6 15.86 -16.61 -16.40
CA GLY A 6 15.97 -16.37 -14.96
C GLY A 6 15.05 -15.25 -14.46
N LYS A 7 14.95 -14.14 -15.20
CA LYS A 7 14.09 -13.00 -14.86
C LYS A 7 12.60 -13.39 -14.89
N ILE A 8 12.19 -14.17 -15.88
CA ILE A 8 10.81 -14.66 -16.03
C ILE A 8 10.41 -15.54 -14.83
N LYS A 9 11.27 -16.49 -14.42
CA LYS A 9 11.00 -17.37 -13.28
C LYS A 9 10.77 -16.58 -11.97
N ILE A 10 11.53 -15.51 -11.76
CA ILE A 10 11.39 -14.64 -10.58
C ILE A 10 10.06 -13.87 -10.60
N ILE A 11 9.67 -13.33 -11.76
CA ILE A 11 8.39 -12.60 -11.91
C ILE A 11 7.21 -13.53 -11.68
N ILE A 12 7.21 -14.72 -12.29
CA ILE A 12 6.16 -15.74 -12.10
C ILE A 12 6.04 -16.12 -10.63
N ARG A 13 7.17 -16.36 -9.96
CA ARG A 13 7.15 -16.67 -8.52
C ARG A 13 6.51 -15.54 -7.71
N LYS A 14 6.83 -14.27 -8.00
CA LYS A 14 6.23 -13.11 -7.32
C LYS A 14 4.72 -12.99 -7.57
N LEU A 15 4.27 -13.23 -8.80
CA LEU A 15 2.84 -13.23 -9.15
C LEU A 15 2.08 -14.33 -8.40
N LEU A 16 2.64 -15.54 -8.32
CA LEU A 16 2.07 -16.66 -7.56
C LEU A 16 1.89 -16.31 -6.08
N TRP A 17 2.94 -15.79 -5.43
CA TRP A 17 2.84 -15.36 -4.03
C TRP A 17 1.77 -14.30 -3.83
N LEU A 18 1.72 -13.33 -4.73
CA LEU A 18 0.76 -12.24 -4.68
C LEU A 18 -0.70 -12.76 -4.81
N PHE A 19 -0.93 -13.75 -5.67
CA PHE A 19 -2.23 -14.38 -5.83
C PHE A 19 -2.63 -15.21 -4.59
N ILE A 20 -1.69 -15.99 -4.03
CA ILE A 20 -1.90 -16.77 -2.80
C ILE A 20 -2.29 -15.85 -1.64
N PHE A 21 -1.56 -14.74 -1.45
CA PHE A 21 -1.93 -13.76 -0.42
C PHE A 21 -3.28 -13.09 -0.71
N GLY A 22 -3.59 -12.81 -1.98
CA GLY A 22 -4.91 -12.31 -2.39
C GLY A 22 -6.05 -13.24 -1.95
N LEU A 23 -5.89 -14.55 -2.12
CA LEU A 23 -6.86 -15.55 -1.65
C LEU A 23 -7.02 -15.54 -0.12
N VAL A 24 -5.92 -15.43 0.62
CA VAL A 24 -5.98 -15.31 2.09
C VAL A 24 -6.79 -14.08 2.50
N TYR A 25 -6.54 -12.93 1.86
CA TYR A 25 -7.30 -11.71 2.13
C TYR A 25 -8.78 -11.86 1.78
N LEU A 26 -9.11 -12.53 0.67
CA LEU A 26 -10.49 -12.85 0.32
C LEU A 26 -11.17 -13.68 1.42
N SER A 27 -10.54 -14.75 1.89
CA SER A 27 -11.10 -15.58 2.96
C SER A 27 -11.31 -14.79 4.25
N THR A 28 -10.33 -13.97 4.66
CA THR A 28 -10.47 -13.14 5.85
C THR A 28 -11.54 -12.06 5.71
N GLY A 29 -11.61 -11.39 4.55
CA GLY A 29 -12.61 -10.37 4.26
C GLY A 29 -14.03 -10.94 4.22
N TYR A 30 -14.17 -12.16 3.69
CA TYR A 30 -15.45 -12.88 3.68
C TYR A 30 -15.94 -13.21 5.10
N ILE A 31 -15.05 -13.70 5.97
CA ILE A 31 -15.40 -13.99 7.38
C ILE A 31 -15.85 -12.72 8.10
N VAL A 32 -15.15 -11.60 7.89
CA VAL A 32 -15.52 -10.30 8.47
C VAL A 32 -16.87 -9.82 7.94
N ALA A 33 -17.10 -9.95 6.63
CA ALA A 33 -18.37 -9.56 6.01
C ALA A 33 -19.54 -10.40 6.51
N LEU A 34 -19.37 -11.71 6.71
CA LEU A 34 -20.37 -12.58 7.32
C LEU A 34 -20.72 -12.14 8.73
N PHE A 35 -19.72 -11.82 9.56
CA PHE A 35 -19.95 -11.38 10.92
C PHE A 35 -20.75 -10.07 10.98
N ILE A 36 -20.40 -9.10 10.13
CA ILE A 36 -21.10 -7.81 10.05
C ILE A 36 -22.53 -7.99 9.50
N SER A 37 -22.69 -8.76 8.43
CA SER A 37 -24.00 -9.04 7.83
C SER A 37 -24.94 -9.72 8.82
N HIS A 38 -24.45 -10.71 9.56
CA HIS A 38 -25.24 -11.41 10.58
C HIS A 38 -25.62 -10.50 11.76
N GLN A 39 -24.69 -9.67 12.24
CA GLN A 39 -24.93 -8.82 13.42
C GLN A 39 -25.85 -7.64 13.13
N PHE A 40 -25.77 -7.06 11.93
CA PHE A 40 -26.48 -5.82 11.58
C PHE A 40 -27.63 -6.03 10.59
N GLY A 41 -27.85 -7.24 10.09
CA GLY A 41 -28.93 -7.56 9.14
C GLY A 41 -28.73 -6.95 7.76
N TYR A 42 -27.53 -6.47 7.42
CA TYR A 42 -27.21 -5.98 6.09
C TYR A 42 -27.03 -7.13 5.11
N THR A 43 -27.28 -6.86 3.82
CA THR A 43 -26.99 -7.84 2.77
C THR A 43 -25.49 -8.13 2.74
N LEU A 44 -25.13 -9.40 2.57
CA LEU A 44 -23.73 -9.81 2.51
C LEU A 44 -23.01 -9.15 1.33
N GLN A 45 -23.73 -8.98 0.21
CA GLN A 45 -23.24 -8.31 -1.00
C GLN A 45 -22.80 -6.87 -0.73
N ASP A 46 -23.62 -6.07 -0.04
CA ASP A 46 -23.30 -4.68 0.24
C ASP A 46 -22.06 -4.58 1.16
N VAL A 47 -22.06 -5.36 2.24
CA VAL A 47 -20.95 -5.38 3.21
C VAL A 47 -19.64 -5.78 2.54
N MET A 48 -19.65 -6.86 1.73
CA MET A 48 -18.46 -7.31 1.00
C MET A 48 -17.95 -6.24 0.03
N SER A 49 -18.84 -5.53 -0.66
CA SER A 49 -18.47 -4.48 -1.60
C SER A 49 -17.78 -3.31 -0.87
N TYR A 50 -18.31 -2.87 0.27
CA TYR A 50 -17.68 -1.83 1.09
C TYR A 50 -16.34 -2.27 1.67
N VAL A 51 -16.24 -3.51 2.18
CA VAL A 51 -14.97 -4.07 2.68
C VAL A 51 -13.93 -4.12 1.56
N GLY A 52 -14.31 -4.53 0.36
CA GLY A 52 -13.44 -4.58 -0.81
C GLY A 52 -12.91 -3.20 -1.23
N ILE A 53 -13.79 -2.18 -1.29
CA ILE A 53 -13.40 -0.79 -1.58
C ILE A 53 -12.43 -0.27 -0.50
N PHE A 54 -12.75 -0.49 0.77
CA PHE A 54 -11.90 -0.06 1.87
C PHE A 54 -10.51 -0.70 1.80
N LEU A 55 -10.44 -2.02 1.57
CA LEU A 55 -9.17 -2.75 1.47
C LEU A 55 -8.34 -2.29 0.26
N PHE A 56 -9.00 -1.95 -0.85
CA PHE A 56 -8.36 -1.42 -2.04
C PHE A 56 -7.66 -0.08 -1.76
N PHE A 57 -8.37 0.89 -1.16
CA PHE A 57 -7.78 2.18 -0.79
C PHE A 57 -6.69 2.03 0.26
N LEU A 58 -6.91 1.19 1.27
CA LEU A 58 -5.89 0.88 2.27
C LEU A 58 -4.63 0.30 1.62
N GLY A 59 -4.80 -0.59 0.64
CA GLY A 59 -3.71 -1.15 -0.14
C GLY A 59 -2.92 -0.11 -0.92
N ILE A 60 -3.60 0.87 -1.55
CA ILE A 60 -2.94 1.99 -2.23
C ILE A 60 -2.09 2.78 -1.25
N LEU A 61 -2.69 3.24 -0.15
CA LEU A 61 -2.00 4.05 0.87
C LEU A 61 -0.80 3.30 1.46
N LEU A 62 -0.98 2.03 1.81
CA LEU A 62 0.09 1.23 2.38
C LEU A 62 1.21 0.96 1.36
N SER A 63 0.88 0.83 0.07
CA SER A 63 1.83 0.56 -1.01
C SER A 63 2.70 1.77 -1.35
N MET A 64 2.28 2.99 -0.98
CA MET A 64 3.11 4.19 -1.10
C MET A 64 4.31 4.09 -0.14
N LYS A 65 5.49 3.85 -0.69
CA LYS A 65 6.78 3.86 0.01
C LYS A 65 7.64 5.00 -0.54
N GLY A 66 7.79 6.06 0.21
CA GLY A 66 8.48 7.27 -0.21
C GLY A 66 9.71 7.60 0.59
N ASN A 67 10.63 8.39 0.02
CA ASN A 67 11.54 9.18 0.83
C ASN A 67 10.79 10.47 1.23
N PRO A 68 10.67 10.80 2.53
CA PRO A 68 9.96 11.99 2.96
C PRO A 68 10.60 13.23 2.33
N SER A 69 9.80 14.21 1.92
CA SER A 69 10.27 15.44 1.27
C SER A 69 10.99 16.42 2.22
N GLY A 70 11.21 16.02 3.47
CA GLY A 70 11.63 16.89 4.58
C GLY A 70 10.47 17.65 5.25
N SER A 71 9.25 17.52 4.71
CA SER A 71 8.03 18.06 5.32
C SER A 71 7.57 17.15 6.45
N ASN A 72 7.37 17.73 7.64
CA ASN A 72 6.97 17.03 8.85
C ASN A 72 5.85 17.82 9.52
N ILE A 73 4.78 17.12 9.92
CA ILE A 73 3.62 17.70 10.61
C ILE A 73 3.73 17.65 12.13
N ASN A 74 4.76 17.01 12.68
CA ASN A 74 4.93 16.76 14.13
C ASN A 74 5.10 18.05 14.97
N GLY A 75 5.24 19.22 14.35
CA GLY A 75 5.35 20.52 15.04
C GLY A 75 4.24 21.51 14.69
N MET A 76 3.24 21.10 13.91
CA MET A 76 2.20 22.00 13.41
C MET A 76 1.36 22.55 14.58
N GLY A 77 1.39 23.87 14.78
CA GLY A 77 0.65 24.55 15.86
C GLY A 77 1.37 24.59 17.21
N MET A 78 2.62 24.13 17.30
CA MET A 78 3.45 24.26 18.50
C MET A 78 4.29 25.54 18.47
N SER A 79 4.56 26.15 19.62
CA SER A 79 5.38 27.38 19.71
C SER A 79 6.79 27.22 19.14
N ASN A 80 7.30 25.99 19.09
CA ASN A 80 8.64 25.64 18.62
C ASN A 80 8.67 25.15 17.16
N GLU A 81 7.60 25.36 16.38
CA GLU A 81 7.47 24.92 14.98
C GLU A 81 8.67 25.36 14.12
N LYS A 82 9.17 26.59 14.32
CA LYS A 82 10.32 27.13 13.58
C LYS A 82 11.61 26.35 13.85
N ALA A 83 11.86 25.97 15.10
CA ALA A 83 13.04 25.17 15.46
C ALA A 83 12.95 23.75 14.89
N ILE A 84 11.77 23.14 14.96
CA ILE A 84 11.50 21.81 14.38
C ILE A 84 11.68 21.84 12.85
N SER A 85 11.14 22.86 12.19
CA SER A 85 11.29 23.05 10.74
C SER A 85 12.75 23.23 10.32
N TYR A 86 13.52 24.05 11.04
CA TYR A 86 14.95 24.24 10.77
C TYR A 86 15.74 22.94 10.91
N GLN A 87 15.50 22.18 11.97
CA GLN A 87 16.15 20.88 12.18
C GLN A 87 15.81 19.89 11.05
N ASN A 88 14.55 19.83 10.62
CA ASN A 88 14.14 18.96 9.52
C ASN A 88 14.80 19.36 8.18
N LEU A 89 14.92 20.66 7.91
CA LEU A 89 15.60 21.18 6.72
C LEU A 89 17.08 20.84 6.73
N GLU A 90 17.76 20.94 7.87
CA GLU A 90 19.19 20.60 7.97
C GLU A 90 19.44 19.10 7.80
N VAL A 91 18.60 18.25 8.40
CA VAL A 91 18.65 16.79 8.17
C VAL A 91 18.42 16.48 6.69
N THR A 92 17.44 17.12 6.06
CA THR A 92 17.16 16.93 4.63
C THR A 92 18.32 17.41 3.76
N ARG A 93 19.00 18.50 4.13
CA ARG A 93 20.19 19.01 3.44
C ARG A 93 21.32 17.98 3.49
N LEU A 94 21.64 17.49 4.69
CA LEU A 94 22.68 16.47 4.89
C LEU A 94 22.38 15.17 4.14
N GLU A 95 21.13 14.70 4.16
CA GLU A 95 20.72 13.50 3.41
C GLU A 95 20.92 13.67 1.89
N ARG A 96 20.66 14.86 1.35
CA ARG A 96 20.84 15.19 -0.08
C ARG A 96 22.30 15.43 -0.46
N GLU A 97 23.14 15.85 0.47
CA GLU A 97 24.60 15.97 0.29
C GLU A 97 25.27 14.60 0.24
N ILE A 98 24.87 13.67 1.12
CA ILE A 98 25.41 12.30 1.17
C ILE A 98 24.90 11.45 0.00
N ASN A 99 23.61 11.57 -0.32
CA ASN A 99 22.99 10.87 -1.46
C ASN A 99 22.51 11.92 -2.48
N PRO A 100 23.23 12.14 -3.61
CA PRO A 100 22.94 13.22 -4.53
C PRO A 100 21.55 13.07 -5.15
N TYR A 101 20.58 13.76 -4.57
CA TYR A 101 19.15 13.65 -4.89
C TYR A 101 18.87 13.96 -6.37
N HIS A 102 19.65 14.86 -6.97
CA HIS A 102 19.48 15.34 -8.33
C HIS A 102 20.08 14.42 -9.42
N LYS A 103 21.00 13.51 -9.07
CA LYS A 103 21.57 12.54 -10.03
C LYS A 103 20.64 11.35 -10.29
N ASP A 104 19.77 11.03 -9.32
CA ASP A 104 18.96 9.81 -9.26
C ASP A 104 17.49 10.13 -8.93
N TYR A 105 16.90 11.17 -9.53
CA TYR A 105 15.55 11.67 -9.20
C TYR A 105 14.45 10.58 -9.28
N TYR A 106 14.51 9.70 -10.29
CA TYR A 106 13.61 8.54 -10.41
C TYR A 106 13.81 7.50 -9.31
N LYS A 107 15.04 7.37 -8.79
CA LYS A 107 15.40 6.45 -7.72
C LYS A 107 15.02 7.04 -6.36
N ASN A 108 15.10 8.35 -6.21
CA ASN A 108 14.79 9.10 -4.99
C ASN A 108 13.36 9.65 -4.96
N ASN A 109 12.50 9.14 -5.84
CA ASN A 109 11.13 9.60 -5.98
C ASN A 109 10.37 9.44 -4.65
N VAL A 110 9.55 10.46 -4.32
CA VAL A 110 8.79 10.56 -3.05
C VAL A 110 7.74 9.47 -2.94
N VAL A 111 7.43 8.74 -4.02
CA VAL A 111 6.52 7.59 -3.99
C VAL A 111 7.09 6.46 -4.85
N ARG A 112 7.52 5.38 -4.21
CA ARG A 112 7.78 4.07 -4.81
C ARG A 112 6.70 3.10 -4.36
N PHE A 113 6.22 2.24 -5.25
CA PHE A 113 5.26 1.21 -4.87
C PHE A 113 5.96 -0.01 -4.26
N ALA A 114 5.56 -0.38 -3.06
CA ALA A 114 6.03 -1.60 -2.40
C ALA A 114 5.24 -2.81 -2.92
N PHE A 115 5.87 -3.64 -3.76
CA PHE A 115 5.24 -4.83 -4.35
C PHE A 115 4.56 -5.76 -3.34
N GLY A 116 5.13 -5.90 -2.13
CA GLY A 116 4.55 -6.73 -1.08
C GLY A 116 3.21 -6.22 -0.54
N LYS A 117 2.89 -4.93 -0.75
CA LYS A 117 1.65 -4.32 -0.29
C LYS A 117 0.58 -4.20 -1.39
N LEU A 118 0.95 -4.54 -2.63
CA LEU A 118 -0.02 -4.74 -3.73
C LEU A 118 -0.97 -5.91 -3.47
N THR A 119 -0.64 -6.81 -2.54
CA THR A 119 -1.52 -7.92 -2.13
C THR A 119 -2.83 -7.44 -1.54
N PHE A 120 -2.85 -6.30 -0.82
CA PHE A 120 -4.07 -5.70 -0.29
C PHE A 120 -4.96 -5.16 -1.40
N ILE A 121 -4.36 -4.51 -2.40
CA ILE A 121 -5.07 -4.01 -3.58
C ILE A 121 -5.75 -5.18 -4.30
N ILE A 122 -5.00 -6.27 -4.51
CA ILE A 122 -5.52 -7.43 -5.24
C ILE A 122 -6.53 -8.21 -4.40
N GLY A 123 -6.32 -8.34 -3.10
CA GLY A 123 -7.33 -8.87 -2.18
C GLY A 123 -8.63 -8.06 -2.23
N GLY A 124 -8.55 -6.73 -2.22
CA GLY A 124 -9.72 -5.84 -2.31
C GLY A 124 -10.46 -6.02 -3.65
N VAL A 125 -9.73 -6.07 -4.77
CA VAL A 125 -10.31 -6.34 -6.09
C VAL A 125 -10.98 -7.72 -6.14
N MET A 126 -10.34 -8.75 -5.57
CA MET A 126 -10.90 -10.11 -5.53
C MET A 126 -12.17 -10.17 -4.67
N ILE A 127 -12.22 -9.46 -3.54
CA ILE A 127 -13.42 -9.38 -2.69
C ILE A 127 -14.56 -8.67 -3.42
N MET A 128 -14.29 -7.54 -4.09
CA MET A 128 -15.29 -6.84 -4.91
C MET A 128 -15.79 -7.69 -6.08
N ALA A 129 -14.89 -8.42 -6.75
CA ALA A 129 -15.28 -9.32 -7.83
C ALA A 129 -16.14 -10.48 -7.30
N PHE A 130 -15.82 -10.99 -6.11
CA PHE A 130 -16.58 -12.06 -5.48
C PHE A 130 -17.95 -11.57 -4.97
N SER A 131 -18.09 -10.32 -4.51
CA SER A 131 -19.39 -9.80 -4.07
C SER A 131 -20.44 -9.80 -5.19
N LEU A 132 -20.02 -9.60 -6.45
CA LEU A 132 -20.90 -9.70 -7.62
C LEU A 132 -21.43 -11.11 -7.89
N LEU A 133 -20.76 -12.15 -7.38
CA LEU A 133 -21.18 -13.55 -7.50
C LEU A 133 -22.13 -13.98 -6.37
N VAL A 134 -22.12 -13.28 -5.24
CA VAL A 134 -22.89 -13.61 -4.02
C VAL A 134 -24.22 -12.82 -4.00
N LEU A 135 -24.93 -12.84 -5.14
CA LEU A 135 -26.23 -12.18 -5.34
C LEU A 135 -27.27 -12.54 -4.27
#